data_AF-A0A8T4E366-F1
#
_entry.id   AF-A0A8T4E366-F1
#
_cell.length_a   1.000
_cell.length_b   1.000
_cell.length_c   1.000
_cell.angle_alpha   90.00
_cell.angle_beta   90.00
_cell.angle_gamma   90.00
#
_symmetry.space_group_name_H-M   'P 1'
#
loop_
_entity.id
_entity.type
_entity.pdbx_description
1 polymer ?
#
loop_
_entity_poly.entity_id
_entity_poly.type
_entity_poly.pdbx_seq_one_letter_code
_entity_poly.pdbx_strand_id
1 'polypeptide(L)'
;MALIGEIVKASDKKNGGADGANAYTLKSMGEHATEIRELFEKGDLHWKKECADMMIHCLCLFKRAGVDEMEVLNIIEERKGRFLERIGEG
;
A
#
# COMPACT_ATOMS: atom_id res chain seq x y z
N MET A 1 -10.39 -9.74 6.09
CA MET A 1 -10.50 -10.59 4.89
C MET A 1 -11.65 -10.17 3.97
N ALA A 2 -12.89 -10.02 4.46
CA ALA A 2 -13.94 -9.28 3.72
C ALA A 2 -13.57 -7.78 3.50
N LEU A 3 -12.79 -7.23 4.43
CA LEU A 3 -12.43 -5.81 4.50
C LEU A 3 -11.74 -5.24 3.24
N ILE A 4 -10.73 -5.92 2.66
CA ILE A 4 -10.03 -5.37 1.47
C ILE A 4 -10.94 -5.39 0.24
N GLY A 5 -11.74 -6.45 0.06
CA GLY A 5 -12.74 -6.51 -1.00
C GLY A 5 -13.80 -5.40 -0.87
N GLU A 6 -14.22 -5.09 0.36
CA GLU A 6 -15.14 -3.99 0.65
C GLU A 6 -14.50 -2.62 0.36
N ILE A 7 -13.23 -2.43 0.74
CA ILE A 7 -12.47 -1.20 0.46
C ILE A 7 -12.31 -0.99 -1.05
N VAL A 8 -11.95 -2.03 -1.81
CA VAL A 8 -11.83 -1.95 -3.28
C VAL A 8 -13.17 -1.56 -3.90
N LYS A 9 -14.27 -2.21 -3.50
CA LYS A 9 -15.62 -1.86 -4.00
C LYS A 9 -16.00 -0.42 -3.67
N ALA A 10 -15.71 0.06 -2.46
CA ALA A 10 -15.98 1.43 -2.07
C ALA A 10 -15.12 2.44 -2.86
N SER A 11 -13.85 2.11 -3.08
CA SER A 11 -12.90 2.89 -3.87
C SER A 11 -13.32 2.98 -5.33
N ASP A 12 -13.73 1.87 -5.94
CA ASP A 12 -14.23 1.83 -7.33
C ASP A 12 -15.50 2.68 -7.45
N LYS A 13 -16.45 2.51 -6.52
CA LYS A 13 -17.70 3.30 -6.51
C LYS A 13 -17.42 4.81 -6.41
N LYS A 14 -16.48 5.21 -5.57
CA LYS A 14 -16.16 6.64 -5.34
C LYS A 14 -15.41 7.26 -6.50
N ASN A 15 -14.55 6.50 -7.17
CA ASN A 15 -13.64 7.00 -8.19
C ASN A 15 -14.08 6.66 -9.64
N GLY A 16 -15.31 6.21 -9.86
CA GLY A 16 -15.84 5.98 -11.21
C GLY A 16 -15.37 4.68 -11.87
N GLY A 17 -15.08 3.66 -11.08
CA GLY A 17 -14.62 2.34 -11.54
C GLY A 17 -13.13 2.10 -11.28
N ALA A 18 -12.63 0.95 -11.76
CA ALA A 18 -11.28 0.47 -11.48
C ALA A 18 -10.20 1.43 -11.97
N ASP A 19 -10.34 1.99 -13.19
CA ASP A 19 -9.34 2.88 -13.77
C ASP A 19 -9.19 4.20 -12.99
N GLY A 20 -10.31 4.83 -12.66
CA GLY A 20 -10.31 6.04 -11.84
C GLY A 20 -9.82 5.77 -10.41
N ALA A 21 -10.17 4.62 -9.85
CA ALA A 21 -9.67 4.20 -8.54
C ALA A 21 -8.15 3.92 -8.55
N ASN A 22 -7.62 3.36 -9.63
CA ASN A 22 -6.17 3.15 -9.80
C ASN A 22 -5.44 4.49 -9.94
N ALA A 23 -5.96 5.42 -10.73
CA ALA A 23 -5.40 6.76 -10.86
C ALA A 23 -5.37 7.50 -9.50
N TYR A 24 -6.47 7.43 -8.76
CA TYR A 24 -6.55 7.96 -7.39
C TYR A 24 -5.51 7.31 -6.47
N THR A 25 -5.46 5.97 -6.44
CA THR A 25 -4.50 5.22 -5.60
C THR A 25 -3.06 5.61 -5.89
N LEU A 26 -2.65 5.67 -7.15
CA LEU A 26 -1.27 6.01 -7.51
C LEU A 26 -0.91 7.45 -7.10
N LYS A 27 -1.85 8.40 -7.21
CA LYS A 27 -1.67 9.77 -6.72
C LYS A 27 -1.51 9.81 -5.19
N SER A 28 -2.43 9.18 -4.46
CA SER A 28 -2.41 9.16 -2.99
C SER A 28 -1.18 8.46 -2.43
N MET A 29 -0.67 7.40 -3.08
CA MET A 29 0.60 6.80 -2.69
C MET A 29 1.76 7.79 -2.76
N GLY A 30 1.81 8.66 -3.77
CA GLY A 30 2.82 9.72 -3.85
C GLY A 30 2.71 10.74 -2.72
N GLU A 31 1.48 11.10 -2.34
CA GLU A 31 1.18 12.00 -1.23
C GLU A 31 1.62 11.39 0.10
N HIS A 32 1.16 10.17 0.42
CA HIS A 32 1.55 9.45 1.63
C HIS A 32 3.07 9.25 1.73
N ALA A 33 3.77 8.92 0.64
CA ALA A 33 5.24 8.79 0.67
C ALA A 33 5.93 10.10 1.10
N THR A 34 5.41 11.24 0.64
CA THR A 34 5.92 12.56 1.00
C THR A 34 5.62 12.88 2.46
N GLU A 35 4.38 12.65 2.89
CA GLU A 35 3.91 12.89 4.27
C GLU A 35 4.65 12.02 5.29
N ILE A 36 4.85 10.73 5.00
CA ILE A 36 5.64 9.81 5.83
C ILE A 36 7.02 10.40 6.09
N ARG A 37 7.72 10.85 5.03
CA ARG A 37 9.07 11.42 5.16
C ARG A 37 9.04 12.67 6.04
N GLU A 38 8.17 13.62 5.73
CA GLU A 38 8.10 14.90 6.45
C GLU A 38 7.72 14.74 7.92
N LEU A 39 6.77 13.86 8.23
CA LEU A 39 6.35 13.56 9.60
C LEU A 39 7.45 12.83 10.37
N PHE A 40 8.13 11.89 9.72
CA PHE A 40 9.25 11.16 10.32
C PHE A 40 10.41 12.09 10.68
N GLU A 41 10.80 12.99 9.77
CA GLU A 41 11.86 13.99 10.00
C GLU A 41 11.54 14.96 11.15
N LYS A 42 10.26 15.27 11.36
CA LYS A 42 9.78 16.11 12.47
C LYS A 42 9.64 15.36 13.80
N GLY A 43 9.84 14.04 13.81
CA GLY A 43 9.59 13.19 14.98
C GLY A 43 8.11 12.99 15.32
N ASP A 44 7.20 13.31 14.39
CA ASP A 44 5.76 13.16 14.57
C ASP A 44 5.31 11.72 14.28
N LEU A 45 4.84 11.01 15.29
CA LEU A 45 4.40 9.62 15.20
C LEU A 45 3.21 9.38 14.26
N HIS A 46 2.57 10.43 13.74
CA HIS A 46 1.53 10.30 12.71
C HIS A 46 2.02 9.58 11.45
N TRP A 47 3.33 9.59 11.16
CA TRP A 47 3.91 8.83 10.04
C TRP A 47 3.50 7.35 10.03
N LYS A 48 3.23 6.76 11.22
CA LYS A 48 2.78 5.36 11.35
C LYS A 48 1.41 5.13 10.71
N LYS A 49 0.52 6.12 10.78
CA LYS A 49 -0.82 6.07 10.17
C LYS A 49 -0.70 6.19 8.66
N GLU A 50 0.11 7.13 8.18
CA GLU A 50 0.38 7.27 6.74
C GLU A 50 1.01 6.00 6.14
N CYS A 51 1.88 5.30 6.87
CA CYS A 51 2.37 3.98 6.45
C CYS A 51 1.24 2.93 6.34
N ALA A 52 0.29 2.92 7.27
CA ALA A 52 -0.85 2.01 7.21
C ALA A 52 -1.80 2.35 6.04
N ASP A 53 -2.04 3.64 5.79
CA ASP A 53 -2.86 4.10 4.66
C ASP A 53 -2.19 3.75 3.32
N MET A 54 -0.88 3.94 3.20
CA MET A 54 -0.07 3.46 2.08
C MET A 54 -0.23 1.94 1.87
N MET A 55 -0.19 1.14 2.94
CA MET A 55 -0.39 -0.31 2.83
C MET A 55 -1.78 -0.66 2.30
N ILE A 56 -2.84 0.06 2.71
CA ILE A 56 -4.19 -0.16 2.19
C ILE A 56 -4.22 0.07 0.68
N HIS A 57 -3.56 1.13 0.19
CA HIS A 57 -3.43 1.41 -1.24
C HIS A 57 -2.71 0.29 -2.00
N CYS A 58 -1.59 -0.22 -1.47
CA CYS A 58 -0.87 -1.37 -2.04
C CYS A 58 -1.78 -2.61 -2.14
N LEU A 59 -2.51 -2.93 -1.06
CA LEU A 59 -3.42 -4.09 -1.03
C LEU A 59 -4.56 -3.94 -2.04
N CYS A 60 -5.06 -2.72 -2.26
CA CYS A 60 -6.05 -2.47 -3.31
C CYS A 60 -5.51 -2.76 -4.71
N LEU A 61 -4.25 -2.39 -4.98
CA LEU A 61 -3.60 -2.69 -6.27
C LEU A 61 -3.42 -4.20 -6.47
N PHE A 62 -2.91 -4.91 -5.45
CA PHE A 62 -2.79 -6.37 -5.50
C PHE A 62 -4.14 -7.04 -5.77
N LYS A 63 -5.18 -6.64 -5.02
CA LYS A 63 -6.51 -7.22 -5.18
C LYS A 63 -7.09 -6.99 -6.59
N ARG A 64 -6.90 -5.80 -7.15
CA ARG A 64 -7.33 -5.49 -8.53
C ARG A 64 -6.50 -6.21 -9.59
N ALA A 65 -5.24 -6.51 -9.31
CA ALA A 65 -4.39 -7.34 -10.16
C ALA A 65 -4.72 -8.84 -10.07
N GLY A 66 -5.71 -9.23 -9.27
CA GLY A 66 -6.09 -10.63 -9.07
C GLY A 66 -5.18 -11.39 -8.10
N VAL A 67 -4.26 -10.69 -7.43
CA VAL A 67 -3.36 -11.26 -6.43
C VAL A 67 -4.12 -11.41 -5.12
N ASP A 68 -4.17 -12.64 -4.60
CA ASP A 68 -4.81 -12.92 -3.32
C ASP A 68 -3.86 -12.67 -2.13
N GLU A 69 -4.42 -12.70 -0.93
CA GLU A 69 -3.70 -12.40 0.29
C GLU A 69 -2.54 -13.37 0.55
N MET A 70 -2.68 -14.64 0.13
CA MET A 70 -1.62 -15.64 0.31
C MET A 70 -0.47 -15.38 -0.65
N GLU A 71 -0.79 -15.02 -1.89
CA GLU A 71 0.19 -14.62 -2.90
C GLU A 71 0.94 -13.34 -2.47
N VAL A 72 0.27 -12.35 -1.88
CA VAL A 72 0.94 -11.16 -1.31
C VAL A 72 1.95 -11.55 -0.23
N LEU A 73 1.60 -12.45 0.68
CA LEU A 73 2.52 -12.89 1.73
C LEU A 73 3.71 -13.67 1.17
N ASN A 74 3.48 -14.51 0.16
CA ASN A 74 4.56 -15.22 -0.55
C ASN A 74 5.51 -14.23 -1.23
N ILE A 75 4.97 -13.22 -1.92
CA ILE A 75 5.77 -12.13 -2.49
C ILE A 75 6.58 -11.44 -1.38
N ILE A 76 6.00 -11.12 -0.22
CA ILE A 76 6.74 -10.50 0.87
C ILE A 76 7.90 -11.39 1.34
N GLU A 77 7.69 -12.69 1.51
CA GLU A 77 8.75 -13.62 1.94
C GLU A 77 9.84 -13.76 0.89
N GLU A 78 9.50 -13.85 -0.41
CA GLU A 78 10.47 -13.85 -1.51
C GLU A 78 11.31 -12.57 -1.55
N ARG A 79 10.70 -11.42 -1.21
CA ARG A 79 11.35 -10.11 -1.25
C ARG A 79 12.11 -9.76 0.01
N LYS A 80 11.88 -10.47 1.12
CA LYS A 80 12.59 -10.32 2.39
C LYS A 80 14.09 -10.49 2.23
N GLY A 81 14.56 -11.51 1.50
CA GLY A 81 15.99 -11.72 1.24
C GLY A 81 16.64 -10.49 0.60
N ARG A 82 16.02 -9.94 -0.45
CA ARG A 82 16.49 -8.72 -1.12
C ARG A 82 16.48 -7.50 -0.19
N PHE A 83 15.52 -7.42 0.74
CA PHE A 83 15.50 -6.35 1.72
C PHE A 83 16.68 -6.46 2.69
N LEU A 84 16.92 -7.66 3.23
CA LEU A 84 18.05 -7.93 4.15
C LEU A 84 19.40 -7.64 3.49
N GLU A 85 19.60 -8.05 2.24
CA GLU A 85 20.79 -7.73 1.46
C GLU A 85 21.05 -6.21 1.36
N ARG A 86 19.99 -5.42 1.14
CA ARG A 86 20.11 -3.96 0.97
C ARG A 86 20.47 -3.21 2.24
N ILE A 87 20.11 -3.76 3.39
CA ILE A 87 20.47 -3.18 4.69
C ILE A 87 21.77 -3.75 5.25
N GLY A 88 22.45 -4.64 4.51
CA GLY A 88 23.73 -5.23 4.90
C GLY A 88 23.61 -6.38 5.90
N GLU A 89 22.43 -7.01 5.99
CA GLU A 89 22.16 -8.15 6.88
C GLU A 89 22.06 -9.51 6.13
N GLY A 90 22.43 -9.54 4.84
CA GLY A 90 22.38 -10.72 3.97
C GLY A 90 23.73 -11.38 3.70
#